data_AF-I4FQE6-F1
#
_entry.id   AF-I4FQE6-F1
#
_cell.length_a   1.000
_cell.length_b   1.000
_cell.length_c   1.000
_cell.angle_alpha   90.00
_cell.angle_beta   90.00
_cell.angle_gamma   90.00
#
_symmetry.space_group_name_H-M   'P 1'
#
loop_
_entity.id
_entity.type
_entity.pdbx_description
1 polymer ?
#
loop_
_entity_poly.entity_id
_entity_poly.type
_entity_poly.pdbx_seq_one_letter_code
_entity_poly.pdbx_strand_id
1 'polypeptide(L)' 'MANLIPWEKFEEEYAKSFCENKGAPALPFRVAMSALIIQERLGISDRETVEQIRETPYLQYFIWLTNY' A
#
# COMPACT_ATOMS: atom_id res chain seq x y z
N MET A 1 11.23 10.27 1.17
CA MET A 1 9.95 10.41 1.91
C MET A 1 9.51 9.10 2.56
N ALA A 2 9.62 7.94 1.92
CA ALA A 2 9.20 6.66 2.51
C ALA A 2 9.85 6.33 3.87
N ASN A 3 11.14 6.67 4.09
CA ASN A 3 11.83 6.36 5.35
C ASN A 3 11.40 7.22 6.55
N LEU A 4 10.49 8.19 6.36
CA LEU A 4 9.98 9.06 7.44
C LEU A 4 8.86 8.37 8.23
N ILE A 5 8.18 7.40 7.63
CA ILE A 5 7.07 6.69 8.26
C ILE A 5 7.64 5.42 8.92
N PRO A 6 7.37 5.18 10.22
CA PRO A 6 7.81 3.97 10.91
C PRO A 6 6.92 2.78 10.50
N TRP A 7 7.09 2.30 9.26
CA TRP A 7 6.24 1.26 8.66
C TRP A 7 6.14 0.00 9.52
N GLU A 8 7.25 -0.47 10.07
CA GLU A 8 7.30 -1.70 10.87
C GLU A 8 6.39 -1.64 12.10
N LYS A 9 6.36 -0.49 12.80
CA LYS A 9 5.51 -0.32 13.98
C LYS A 9 4.03 -0.41 13.65
N PHE A 10 3.63 0.17 12.51
CA PHE A 10 2.24 0.11 12.06
C PHE A 10 1.87 -1.26 11.49
N GLU A 11 2.82 -1.94 10.84
CA GLU A 11 2.62 -3.32 10.37
C GLU A 11 2.30 -4.26 11.55
N GLU A 12 3.01 -4.14 12.68
CA GLU A 12 2.76 -4.95 13.86
C GLU A 12 1.34 -4.76 14.44
N GLU A 13 0.81 -3.54 14.43
CA GLU A 13 -0.56 -3.27 14.89
C GLU A 13 -1.60 -3.69 13.86
N TYR A 14 -1.32 -3.43 12.58
CA TYR A 14 -2.19 -3.79 11.47
C TYR A 14 -2.35 -5.31 11.34
N ALA A 15 -1.25 -6.06 11.43
CA ALA A 15 -1.24 -7.53 11.35
C ALA A 15 -2.12 -8.18 12.44
N LYS A 16 -2.20 -7.61 13.64
CA LYS A 16 -3.07 -8.11 14.73
C LYS A 16 -4.55 -8.09 14.38
N SER A 17 -4.96 -7.25 13.42
CA SER A 17 -6.34 -7.14 12.99
C SER A 17 -6.75 -8.25 12.00
N PHE A 18 -5.77 -9.00 11.46
CA PHE A 18 -6.01 -10.09 10.53
C PHE A 18 -5.99 -11.44 11.24
N CYS A 19 -6.82 -12.36 10.75
CA CYS A 19 -6.82 -13.73 11.23
C CYS A 19 -5.97 -14.58 10.29
N GLU A 20 -4.87 -15.16 10.78
CA GLU A 20 -3.93 -15.93 9.97
C GLU A 20 -4.57 -17.14 9.24
N ASN A 21 -5.67 -17.67 9.78
CA ASN A 21 -6.26 -18.93 9.34
C ASN A 21 -7.52 -18.78 8.47
N LYS A 22 -7.90 -17.56 8.06
CA LYS A 22 -9.12 -17.33 7.27
C LYS A 22 -8.98 -16.18 6.27
N GLY A 23 -9.33 -16.45 5.01
CA GLY A 23 -9.46 -15.44 3.95
C GLY A 23 -8.24 -15.35 3.04
N ALA A 24 -8.19 -14.26 2.26
CA ALA A 24 -7.05 -13.94 1.41
C ALA A 24 -5.88 -13.41 2.26
N PRO A 25 -4.62 -13.63 1.84
CA PRO A 25 -3.46 -13.09 2.55
C PRO A 25 -3.57 -11.56 2.66
N ALA A 26 -3.27 -11.04 3.84
CA ALA A 26 -3.29 -9.60 4.08
C ALA A 26 -2.18 -8.92 3.26
N LEU A 27 -2.53 -7.80 2.61
CA LEU A 27 -1.52 -6.94 1.99
C LEU A 27 -0.74 -6.21 3.08
N PRO A 28 0.57 -5.99 2.91
CA PRO A 28 1.36 -5.20 3.85
C PRO A 28 0.73 -3.82 4.09
N PHE A 29 0.80 -3.32 5.32
CA PHE A 29 0.29 -2.00 5.71
C PHE A 29 0.83 -0.90 4.79
N ARG A 30 2.11 -0.98 4.42
CA ARG A 30 2.72 -0.02 3.50
C ARG A 30 2.01 0.03 2.15
N VAL A 31 1.58 -1.10 1.60
CA VAL A 31 0.86 -1.15 0.32
C VAL A 31 -0.51 -0.50 0.47
N ALA A 32 -1.29 -0.92 1.48
CA ALA A 32 -2.63 -0.42 1.73
C ALA A 32 -2.63 1.10 1.98
N MET A 33 -1.78 1.57 2.90
CA MET A 33 -1.70 2.98 3.27
C MET A 33 -1.18 3.84 2.11
N SER A 34 -0.18 3.35 1.37
CA SER A 34 0.37 4.13 0.25
C SER A 34 -0.63 4.24 -0.90
N ALA A 35 -1.42 3.19 -1.18
CA ALA A 35 -2.48 3.25 -2.19
C ALA A 35 -3.55 4.28 -1.79
N LEU A 36 -3.99 4.30 -0.53
CA LEU A 36 -4.94 5.30 -0.03
C LEU A 36 -4.38 6.73 -0.14
N ILE A 37 -3.09 6.94 0.17
CA ILE A 37 -2.45 8.25 0.02
C ILE A 37 -2.46 8.69 -1.45
N ILE A 38 -2.13 7.78 -2.39
CA ILE A 38 -2.12 8.09 -3.82
C ILE A 38 -3.54 8.45 -4.29
N GLN A 39 -4.52 7.65 -3.89
CA GLN A 39 -5.93 7.86 -4.23
C GLN A 39 -6.43 9.23 -3.74
N GLU A 40 -6.21 9.56 -2.46
CA GLU A 40 -6.62 10.85 -1.88
C GLU A 40 -5.88 12.03 -2.51
N ARG A 41 -4.61 11.86 -2.87
CA ARG A 41 -3.81 12.93 -3.51
C ARG A 41 -4.24 13.22 -4.93
N LEU A 42 -4.67 12.21 -5.67
CA LEU A 42 -5.04 12.32 -7.08
C LEU A 42 -6.56 12.49 -7.26
N GLY A 43 -7.38 12.18 -6.25
CA GLY A 43 -8.84 12.28 -6.31
C GLY A 43 -9.47 11.30 -7.31
N ILE A 44 -8.84 10.14 -7.50
CA ILE A 44 -9.21 9.14 -8.50
C ILE A 44 -9.89 7.92 -7.88
N SER A 45 -10.48 7.06 -8.71
CA SER A 45 -11.08 5.80 -8.25
C SER A 45 -10.02 4.77 -7.84
N ASP A 46 -10.42 3.76 -7.06
CA ASP A 46 -9.54 2.65 -6.67
C ASP A 46 -8.92 1.96 -7.90
N ARG A 47 -9.72 1.75 -8.95
CA ARG A 47 -9.28 1.12 -10.19
C ARG A 47 -8.25 1.98 -10.91
N GLU A 48 -8.51 3.28 -11.03
CA GLU A 48 -7.57 4.23 -11.64
C GLU A 48 -6.28 4.30 -10.82
N THR A 49 -6.37 4.24 -9.48
CA THR A 49 -5.19 4.21 -8.59
C THR A 49 -4.27 3.04 -8.92
N VAL A 50 -4.84 1.86 -9.16
CA VAL A 50 -4.08 0.66 -9.55
C VAL A 50 -3.40 0.86 -10.90
N GLU A 51 -4.09 1.43 -11.90
CA GLU A 51 -3.48 1.70 -13.20
C GLU A 51 -2.35 2.74 -13.10
N GLN A 52 -2.53 3.82 -12.34
CA GLN A 52 -1.49 4.82 -12.10
C GLN A 52 -0.24 4.22 -11.44
N ILE A 53 -0.44 3.31 -10.47
CA ILE A 53 0.65 2.55 -9.85
C ILE A 53 1.35 1.67 -10.90
N ARG A 54 0.61 1.00 -11.80
CA ARG A 54 1.20 0.15 -12.84
C ARG A 54 2.01 0.94 -13.87
N GLU A 55 1.54 2.11 -14.26
CA GLU A 55 2.19 2.92 -15.29
C GLU A 55 3.38 3.74 -14.77
N THR A 56 3.41 4.06 -13.46
CA THR A 56 4.39 5.00 -12.90
C THR A 56 5.41 4.29 -11.98
N PRO A 57 6.67 4.08 -12.41
CA PRO A 57 7.71 3.41 -11.61
C PRO A 57 7.96 4.07 -10.24
N TYR A 58 7.77 5.38 -10.15
CA TYR A 58 7.88 6.10 -8.87
C TYR A 58 6.82 5.68 -7.86
N LEU A 59 5.57 5.48 -8.30
CA LEU A 59 4.48 5.04 -7.42
C LEU A 59 4.68 3.58 -6.99
N GLN A 60 5.20 2.73 -7.89
CA GLN A 60 5.61 1.36 -7.55
C GLN A 60 6.64 1.35 -6.42
N TYR A 61 7.72 2.13 -6.58
CA TYR A 61 8.76 2.24 -5.55
C TYR A 61 8.19 2.76 -4.22
N PHE A 62 7.25 3.71 -4.27
CA PHE A 62 6.61 4.26 -3.08
C PHE A 62 5.88 3.19 -2.27
N ILE A 63 5.05 2.38 -2.93
CA ILE A 63 4.30 1.28 -2.32
C ILE A 63 5.13 0.02 -2.05
N TRP A 64 6.43 0.05 -2.33
CA TRP A 64 7.35 -1.11 -2.22
C TRP A 64 7.05 -2.24 -3.22
N LEU A 65 6.54 -1.90 -4.40
CA LEU A 65 6.55 -2.81 -5.55
C LEU A 65 7.81 -2.54 -6.39
N THR A 66 8.60 -3.58 -6.63
CA THR A 66 9.81 -3.52 -7.46
C THR A 66 9.54 -3.87 -8.92
N ASN A 67 8.41 -4.51 -9.22
CA ASN A 67 7.92 -4.77 -10.57
C ASN A 67 6.43 -5.13 -10.52
N TYR A 68 5.68 -4.78 -11.56
CA TYR A 68 4.29 -5.20 -11.77
C TYR A 68 4.16 -5.88 -13.14
#